data_AF-A0A818Z7M7-F1
#
_entry.id   AF-A0A818Z7M7-F1
#
_cell.length_a   1.000
_cell.length_b   1.000
_cell.length_c   1.000
_cell.angle_alpha   90.00
_cell.angle_beta   90.00
_cell.angle_gamma   90.00
#
_symmetry.space_group_name_H-M   'P 1'
#
loop_
_entity.id
_entity.type
_entity.pdbx_description
1 polymer ?
#
loop_
_entity_poly.entity_id
_entity_poly.type
_entity_poly.pdbx_seq_one_letter_code
_entity_poly.pdbx_strand_id
1 'polypeptide(L)'
;MTEDVAPVPIITTSIDQPLGDIVENWTPRYRRVEWICNALNVKSRRTALRLGFQYEGTWIKLAVIKGRSRDNSWFSIVDDEWVQLKQEFQRWLNPTIFDSNGQQLTKLNAAQFNPHSNKETDNIY
;
A
#
# COMPACT_ATOMS: atom_id res chain seq x y z
N MET A 1 -26.74 -24.10 -11.69
CA MET A 1 -25.52 -23.83 -12.47
C MET A 1 -24.78 -22.75 -11.70
N THR A 2 -24.09 -23.16 -10.64
CA THR A 2 -23.29 -22.29 -9.78
C THR A 2 -22.04 -21.94 -10.56
N GLU A 3 -21.90 -20.68 -10.97
CA GLU A 3 -20.64 -20.20 -11.51
C GLU A 3 -19.57 -20.37 -10.43
N ASP A 4 -18.68 -21.32 -10.70
CA ASP A 4 -17.51 -21.63 -9.91
C ASP A 4 -16.58 -20.42 -10.03
N VAL A 5 -16.70 -19.47 -9.09
CA VAL A 5 -15.83 -18.30 -9.02
C VAL A 5 -14.44 -18.82 -8.64
N ALA A 6 -13.62 -19.07 -9.65
CA ALA A 6 -12.21 -19.43 -9.47
C ALA A 6 -11.57 -18.48 -8.45
N PRO A 7 -10.75 -18.98 -7.49
CA PRO A 7 -10.15 -18.14 -6.48
C PRO A 7 -9.34 -17.05 -7.18
N VAL A 8 -9.73 -15.79 -6.96
CA VAL A 8 -9.01 -14.63 -7.45
C VAL A 8 -7.56 -14.79 -6.96
N PRO A 9 -6.57 -14.90 -7.87
CA PRO A 9 -5.20 -15.15 -7.46
C PRO A 9 -4.72 -14.01 -6.55
N ILE A 10 -4.09 -14.35 -5.42
CA ILE A 10 -3.37 -13.38 -4.60
C ILE A 10 -2.11 -13.00 -5.39
N ILE A 11 -2.26 -12.12 -6.39
CA ILE A 11 -1.12 -11.59 -7.11
C ILE A 11 -0.55 -10.47 -6.24
N THR A 12 0.36 -10.80 -5.34
CA THR A 12 1.18 -9.81 -4.64
C THR A 12 2.05 -9.10 -5.68
N THR A 13 1.78 -7.84 -6.00
CA THR A 13 2.73 -7.03 -6.77
C THR A 13 3.73 -6.37 -5.82
N SER A 14 5.03 -6.60 -6.08
CA SER A 14 6.15 -5.82 -5.55
C SER A 14 6.17 -4.48 -6.27
N ILE A 15 6.59 -3.40 -5.60
CA ILE A 15 6.55 -2.01 -6.10
C ILE A 15 7.45 -1.71 -7.31
N ASP A 16 7.92 -2.73 -8.00
CA ASP A 16 8.63 -2.62 -9.27
C ASP A 16 7.72 -2.04 -10.38
N GLN A 17 6.41 -1.89 -10.12
CA GLN A 17 5.45 -1.20 -11.00
C GLN A 17 5.15 0.25 -10.57
N PRO A 18 4.95 1.18 -11.53
CA PRO A 18 4.53 2.55 -11.23
C PRO A 18 3.22 2.60 -10.47
N LEU A 19 3.14 3.45 -9.43
CA LEU A 19 1.92 3.64 -8.64
C LEU A 19 0.71 4.05 -9.50
N GLY A 20 0.92 4.79 -10.59
CA GLY A 20 -0.12 5.18 -11.53
C GLY A 20 -0.83 3.99 -12.18
N ASP A 21 -0.07 2.96 -12.58
CA ASP A 21 -0.64 1.75 -13.18
C ASP A 21 -1.48 0.98 -12.16
N ILE A 22 -1.07 0.96 -10.89
CA ILE A 22 -1.84 0.36 -9.79
C ILE A 22 -3.15 1.14 -9.57
N VAL A 23 -3.10 2.47 -9.56
CA VAL A 23 -4.27 3.35 -9.38
C VAL A 23 -5.32 3.14 -10.49
N GLU A 24 -4.88 3.07 -11.75
CA GLU A 24 -5.77 2.95 -12.90
C GLU A 24 -6.28 1.52 -13.11
N ASN A 25 -5.43 0.51 -12.94
CA ASN A 25 -5.73 -0.88 -13.27
C ASN A 25 -6.12 -1.75 -12.07
N TRP A 26 -6.42 -1.15 -10.91
CA TRP A 26 -7.07 -1.85 -9.80
C TRP A 26 -8.47 -2.31 -10.21
N THR A 27 -8.46 -3.45 -10.87
CA THR A 27 -9.57 -4.27 -11.32
C THR A 27 -9.51 -5.56 -10.48
N PRO A 28 -10.53 -6.44 -10.46
CA PRO A 28 -10.77 -7.42 -9.39
C PRO A 28 -9.76 -8.58 -9.30
N ARG A 29 -8.56 -8.44 -9.88
CA ARG A 29 -7.48 -9.44 -9.90
C ARG A 29 -6.55 -9.37 -8.69
N TYR A 30 -6.61 -8.29 -7.91
CA TYR A 30 -5.71 -8.05 -6.80
C TYR A 30 -6.50 -7.91 -5.51
N ARG A 31 -6.23 -8.79 -4.54
CA ARG A 31 -6.79 -8.71 -3.18
C ARG A 31 -5.94 -7.82 -2.25
N ARG A 32 -4.68 -7.60 -2.63
CA ARG A 32 -3.67 -6.99 -1.77
C ARG A 32 -2.49 -6.48 -2.61
N VAL A 33 -1.93 -5.36 -2.19
CA VAL A 33 -0.65 -4.83 -2.68
C VAL A 33 0.30 -4.64 -1.52
N GLU A 34 1.58 -4.94 -1.74
CA GLU A 34 2.57 -5.00 -0.68
C GLU A 34 3.70 -3.99 -0.90
N TRP A 35 4.15 -3.39 0.19
CA TRP A 35 5.36 -2.60 0.23
C TRP A 35 6.35 -3.29 1.16
N ILE A 36 7.51 -3.66 0.63
CA ILE A 36 8.57 -4.30 1.40
C ILE A 36 9.80 -3.41 1.36
N CYS A 37 10.38 -3.13 2.52
CA CYS A 37 11.61 -2.36 2.57
C CYS A 37 12.52 -2.81 3.71
N ASN A 38 13.79 -2.42 3.63
CA ASN A 38 14.74 -2.63 4.72
C ASN A 38 14.22 -1.91 5.98
N ALA A 39 14.19 -2.59 7.12
CA ALA A 39 13.74 -2.04 8.40
C ALA A 39 14.58 -0.85 8.90
N LEU A 40 15.77 -0.60 8.32
CA LEU A 40 16.57 0.59 8.59
C LEU A 40 16.29 1.76 7.62
N ASN A 41 15.57 1.54 6.51
CA ASN A 41 15.24 2.57 5.53
C ASN A 41 14.03 3.42 5.98
N VAL A 42 14.30 4.43 6.82
CA VAL A 42 13.27 5.33 7.37
C VAL A 42 12.48 6.05 6.27
N LYS A 43 13.13 6.46 5.18
CA LYS A 43 12.46 7.18 4.08
C LYS A 43 11.42 6.30 3.41
N SER A 44 11.78 5.05 3.06
CA SER A 44 10.86 4.11 2.43
C SER A 44 9.67 3.76 3.34
N ARG A 45 9.92 3.52 4.65
CA ARG A 45 8.83 3.30 5.61
C ARG A 45 7.88 4.49 5.71
N ARG A 46 8.40 5.71 5.79
CA ARG A 46 7.58 6.94 5.82
C ARG A 46 6.77 7.11 4.55
N THR A 47 7.33 6.77 3.39
CA THR A 47 6.60 6.81 2.12
C THR A 47 5.46 5.80 2.09
N ALA A 48 5.69 4.55 2.53
CA ALA A 48 4.65 3.53 2.62
C ALA A 48 3.46 4.02 3.46
N LEU A 49 3.73 4.51 4.67
CA LEU A 49 2.71 5.06 5.57
C LEU A 49 1.99 6.28 4.97
N ARG A 50 2.72 7.20 4.32
CA ARG A 50 2.14 8.38 3.67
C ARG A 50 1.18 8.01 2.54
N LEU A 51 1.46 6.91 1.85
CA LEU A 51 0.64 6.39 0.75
C LEU A 51 -0.54 5.52 1.25
N GLY A 52 -0.72 5.37 2.56
CA GLY A 52 -1.84 4.62 3.14
C GLY A 52 -1.55 3.13 3.39
N PHE A 53 -0.33 2.65 3.12
CA PHE A 53 0.03 1.27 3.47
C PHE A 53 0.12 1.05 4.97
N GLN A 54 -0.32 -0.13 5.41
CA GLN A 54 -0.36 -0.55 6.80
C GLN A 54 0.78 -1.46 7.18
N TYR A 55 1.43 -1.16 8.30
CA TYR A 55 2.51 -1.99 8.81
C TYR A 55 1.96 -3.29 9.38
N GLU A 56 2.47 -4.41 8.91
CA GLU A 56 2.04 -5.73 9.36
C GLU A 56 3.09 -6.48 10.18
N GLY A 57 4.36 -6.10 10.04
CA GLY A 57 5.41 -6.77 10.76
C GLY A 57 6.80 -6.59 10.16
N THR A 58 7.79 -7.07 10.89
CA THR A 58 9.18 -7.08 10.45
C THR A 58 9.72 -8.49 10.58
N TRP A 59 10.24 -9.00 9.47
CA TRP A 59 10.94 -10.27 9.44
C TRP A 59 12.41 -10.01 9.71
N ILE A 60 12.87 -10.46 10.88
CA ILE A 60 14.24 -10.28 11.36
C ILE A 60 15.19 -11.28 10.70
N LYS A 61 16.42 -10.84 10.40
CA LYS A 61 17.47 -11.65 9.75
C LYS A 61 17.01 -12.33 8.45
N LEU A 62 16.13 -11.68 7.70
CA LEU A 62 15.57 -12.26 6.48
C LEU A 62 16.64 -12.56 5.42
N ALA A 63 17.65 -11.71 5.30
CA ALA A 63 18.70 -11.87 4.30
C ALA A 63 20.03 -11.25 4.73
N VAL A 64 21.10 -11.60 4.00
CA VAL A 64 22.37 -10.87 4.01
C VAL A 64 22.54 -10.19 2.66
N ILE A 65 22.57 -8.86 2.65
CA ILE A 65 22.74 -8.06 1.42
C ILE A 65 23.99 -7.21 1.57
N LYS A 66 24.93 -7.31 0.61
CA LYS A 66 26.21 -6.60 0.63
C LYS A 66 26.97 -6.79 1.95
N GLY A 67 27.00 -8.03 2.46
CA GLY A 67 27.71 -8.41 3.69
C GLY A 67 27.09 -7.91 4.99
N ARG A 68 25.83 -7.44 4.98
CA ARG A 68 25.13 -6.97 6.19
C ARG A 68 23.80 -7.72 6.37
N SER A 69 23.47 -8.04 7.62
CA SER A 69 22.14 -8.55 7.98
C SER A 69 21.07 -7.54 7.59
N ARG A 70 19.95 -8.04 7.06
CA ARG A 70 18.81 -7.25 6.63
C ARG A 70 17.53 -7.81 7.21
N ASP A 71 16.85 -6.93 7.94
CA ASP A 71 15.47 -7.11 8.35
C ASP A 71 14.56 -6.44 7.31
N ASN A 72 13.42 -7.04 7.00
CA ASN A 72 12.43 -6.44 6.10
C ASN A 72 11.16 -6.10 6.86
N SER A 73 10.75 -4.84 6.77
CA SER A 73 9.43 -4.39 7.20
C SER A 73 8.44 -4.53 6.05
N TRP A 74 7.29 -5.13 6.35
CA TRP A 74 6.19 -5.38 5.43
C TRP A 74 5.04 -4.43 5.70
N PHE A 75 4.46 -3.92 4.61
CA PHE A 75 3.26 -3.13 4.65
C PHE A 75 2.30 -3.52 3.54
N SER A 76 1.02 -3.18 3.68
CA SER A 76 0.02 -3.51 2.66
C SER A 76 -1.16 -2.57 2.58
N ILE A 77 -1.86 -2.68 1.45
CA ILE A 77 -3.22 -2.18 1.26
C ILE A 77 -4.05 -3.37 0.75
N VAL A 78 -5.21 -3.62 1.35
CA VAL A 78 -6.15 -4.66 0.88
C VAL A 78 -7.28 -4.06 0.02
N ASP A 79 -8.00 -4.93 -0.68
CA ASP A 79 -9.10 -4.57 -1.58
C ASP A 79 -10.20 -3.71 -0.96
N ASP A 80 -10.62 -4.02 0.27
CA ASP A 80 -11.65 -3.25 0.97
C ASP A 80 -11.23 -1.79 1.24
N GLU A 81 -9.94 -1.52 1.37
CA GLU A 81 -9.35 -0.21 1.67
C GLU A 81 -9.21 0.65 0.41
N TRP A 82 -9.11 -0.03 -0.73
CA TRP A 82 -8.72 0.60 -1.97
C TRP A 82 -9.73 1.60 -2.49
N VAL A 83 -11.02 1.39 -2.28
CA VAL A 83 -12.07 2.28 -2.79
C VAL A 83 -11.85 3.73 -2.33
N GLN A 84 -11.52 3.91 -1.05
CA GLN A 84 -11.30 5.23 -0.45
C GLN A 84 -9.94 5.80 -0.86
N LEU A 85 -8.90 4.96 -0.85
CA LEU A 85 -7.55 5.35 -1.27
C LEU A 85 -7.51 5.78 -2.74
N LYS A 86 -8.22 5.07 -3.63
CA LYS A 86 -8.31 5.39 -5.05
C LYS A 86 -8.87 6.79 -5.28
N GLN A 87 -9.96 7.14 -4.59
CA GLN A 87 -10.57 8.47 -4.70
C GLN A 87 -9.61 9.56 -4.25
N GLU A 88 -8.90 9.33 -3.14
CA GLU A 88 -7.90 10.25 -2.62
C GLU A 88 -6.70 10.40 -3.56
N PHE A 89 -6.21 9.31 -4.16
CA PHE A 89 -5.14 9.35 -5.16
C PHE A 89 -5.59 10.07 -6.43
N GLN A 90 -6.79 9.81 -6.93
CA GLN A 90 -7.35 10.52 -8.09
C GLN A 90 -7.49 12.03 -7.81
N ARG A 91 -7.94 12.39 -6.62
CA ARG A 91 -7.98 13.79 -6.17
C ARG A 91 -6.57 14.38 -6.16
N TRP A 92 -5.59 13.68 -5.58
CA TRP A 92 -4.20 14.15 -5.40
C TRP A 92 -3.34 14.14 -6.68
N LEU A 93 -3.71 13.37 -7.69
CA LEU A 93 -3.05 13.37 -9.00
C LEU A 93 -3.74 14.29 -10.02
N ASN A 94 -4.87 14.90 -9.67
CA ASN A 94 -5.57 15.81 -10.56
C ASN A 94 -4.67 17.02 -10.90
N PRO A 95 -4.48 17.40 -12.17
CA PRO A 95 -3.69 18.59 -12.51
C PRO A 95 -4.18 19.89 -11.84
N THR A 96 -5.48 20.01 -11.51
CA THR A 96 -6.07 21.23 -10.96
C THR A 96 -5.63 21.58 -9.54
N ILE A 97 -5.02 20.64 -8.82
CA ILE A 97 -4.46 20.87 -7.47
C ILE A 97 -2.99 21.22 -7.51
N PHE A 98 -2.40 21.48 -8.67
CA PHE A 98 -1.06 22.04 -8.79
C PHE A 98 -1.17 23.51 -9.22
N ASP A 99 -0.40 24.38 -8.57
CA ASP A 99 -0.28 25.77 -9.00
C ASP A 99 0.56 25.91 -10.28
N SER A 100 0.67 27.13 -10.80
CA SER A 100 1.46 27.42 -12.00
C SER A 100 2.96 27.11 -11.86
N ASN A 101 3.45 26.89 -10.64
CA ASN A 101 4.84 26.52 -10.34
C ASN A 101 5.00 25.01 -10.08
N GLY A 102 3.93 24.22 -10.23
CA GLY A 102 3.92 22.78 -9.98
C GLY A 102 3.90 22.41 -8.49
N GLN A 103 3.58 23.34 -7.59
CA GLN A 103 3.40 23.03 -6.17
C GLN A 103 1.98 22.53 -5.90
N GLN A 104 1.88 21.48 -5.10
CA GLN A 104 0.58 20.95 -4.66
C GLN A 104 -0.15 21.97 -3.76
N LEU A 105 -1.40 22.27 -4.09
CA LEU A 105 -2.30 23.11 -3.31
C LEU A 105 -2.82 22.37 -2.07
N THR A 106 -3.00 21.04 -2.19
CA THR A 106 -3.44 20.18 -1.08
C THR A 106 -2.54 18.95 -1.00
N LYS A 107 -2.27 18.50 0.22
CA LYS A 107 -1.43 17.32 0.45
C LYS A 107 -2.25 16.05 0.22
N LEU A 108 -1.56 14.96 -0.14
CA LEU A 108 -2.10 13.61 -0.04
C LEU A 108 -2.41 13.29 1.42
N ASN A 109 -3.60 12.79 1.68
CA ASN A 109 -4.10 12.39 2.98
C ASN A 109 -4.53 10.91 3.00
N ALA A 110 -3.81 10.05 2.28
CA ALA A 110 -4.10 8.61 2.21
C ALA A 110 -4.01 7.90 3.57
N ALA A 111 -3.10 8.34 4.44
CA ALA A 111 -2.87 7.74 5.76
C ALA A 111 -4.08 7.76 6.70
N GLN A 112 -5.09 8.61 6.45
CA GLN A 112 -6.31 8.67 7.26
C GLN A 112 -7.32 7.55 6.93
N PHE A 113 -7.23 6.96 5.73
CA PHE A 113 -8.19 5.96 5.25
C PHE A 113 -7.81 4.55 5.67
N ASN A 114 -7.45 4.41 6.94
CA ASN A 114 -6.76 3.24 7.49
C ASN A 114 -7.69 2.42 8.42
N PRO A 115 -8.30 1.32 7.94
CA PRO A 115 -9.22 0.53 8.76
C PRO A 115 -8.58 -0.63 9.53
N HIS A 116 -7.26 -0.86 9.45
CA HIS A 116 -6.60 -1.93 10.24
C HIS A 116 -6.65 -1.71 11.77
N SER A 117 -7.23 -0.61 12.25
CA SER A 117 -7.52 -0.35 13.67
C SER A 117 -8.98 -0.54 14.10
N ASN A 118 -9.92 -0.82 13.17
CA ASN A 118 -11.36 -0.87 13.47
C ASN A 118 -11.97 -2.28 13.43
N LYS A 119 -11.17 -3.32 13.21
CA LYS A 119 -11.62 -4.69 13.49
C LYS A 119 -11.19 -5.00 14.92
N GLU A 120 -12.14 -4.99 15.84
CA GLU A 120 -11.99 -5.56 17.18
C GLU A 120 -11.23 -6.89 17.06
N THR A 121 -9.95 -6.88 17.40
CA THR A 121 -9.18 -8.08 17.72
C THR A 121 -9.24 -8.38 19.21
N ASP A 122 -10.29 -7.88 19.87
CA ASP A 122 -10.75 -8.43 21.15
C ASP A 122 -11.45 -9.76 20.84
N ASN A 123 -10.86 -10.86 21.29
CA ASN A 123 -11.33 -12.25 21.17
C ASN A 123 -10.77 -13.08 20.01
N ILE A 124 -9.46 -13.13 19.82
CA ILE A 124 -8.84 -14.43 19.50
C ILE A 124 -7.49 -14.50 20.22
N TYR A 125 -7.50 -15.02 21.45
CA TYR A 125 -6.58 -15.99 22.09
C TYR A 125 -6.96 -16.13 23.56
#